data_AF-A0A4R0VHE6-F1
#
_entry.id   AF-A0A4R0VHE6-F1
#
_cell.length_a   1.000
_cell.length_b   1.000
_cell.length_c   1.000
_cell.angle_alpha   90.00
_cell.angle_beta   90.00
_cell.angle_gamma   90.00
#
_symmetry.space_group_name_H-M   'P 1'
#
loop_
_entity.id
_entity.type
_entity.pdbx_description
1 polymer ?
#
loop_
_entity_poly.entity_id
_entity_poly.type
_entity_poly.pdbx_seq_one_letter_code
_entity_poly.pdbx_strand_id
1 'polypeptide(L)'
;MVDIDNTIADYTNGLRDYIRECGRGEEDYPCPEPTAYDFTLAGGWPFSGDAKAFTWWHTRAVADGLYSKEEPYEGAVDALNQLHDAGWNVIMATSRADDWRGESQRWLHRNGFQFDGYYNGDKTLLTPDVLIDDRPVTLEAMTAKGVTVLHPDHAYCAAAPGQMFHRWAAVPLILGGVR
;
A
#
# COMPACT_ATOMS: atom_id res chain seq x y z
N MET A 1 -12.12 4.99 0.70
CA MET A 1 -10.74 5.50 0.81
C MET A 1 -9.81 4.32 0.63
N VAL A 2 -8.75 4.49 -0.17
CA VAL A 2 -7.87 3.39 -0.60
C VAL A 2 -6.42 3.79 -0.38
N ASP A 3 -5.66 2.94 0.30
CA ASP A 3 -4.23 3.12 0.49
C ASP A 3 -3.41 2.88 -0.80
N ILE A 4 -2.16 3.36 -0.82
CA ILE A 4 -1.22 3.18 -1.92
C ILE A 4 -0.27 2.00 -1.67
N ASP A 5 0.65 2.16 -0.71
CA ASP A 5 1.74 1.22 -0.42
C ASP A 5 1.20 -0.16 -0.04
N ASN A 6 1.70 -1.20 -0.70
CA ASN A 6 1.30 -2.59 -0.50
C ASN A 6 -0.23 -2.83 -0.56
N THR A 7 -1.01 -1.87 -1.07
CA THR A 7 -2.46 -1.99 -1.28
C THR A 7 -2.75 -2.00 -2.78
N ILE A 8 -2.37 -0.93 -3.48
CA ILE A 8 -2.45 -0.86 -4.96
C ILE A 8 -1.09 -0.81 -5.64
N ALA A 9 -0.03 -0.42 -4.92
CA ALA A 9 1.33 -0.34 -5.42
C ALA A 9 2.21 -1.34 -4.67
N ASP A 10 3.00 -2.14 -5.39
CA ASP A 10 3.88 -3.14 -4.79
C ASP A 10 5.19 -2.49 -4.29
N TYR A 11 5.07 -1.78 -3.18
CA TYR A 11 6.17 -1.11 -2.50
C TYR A 11 7.26 -2.12 -2.06
N THR A 12 6.85 -3.31 -1.60
CA THR A 12 7.76 -4.36 -1.16
C THR A 12 8.69 -4.80 -2.29
N ASN A 13 8.14 -5.12 -3.46
CA ASN A 13 8.97 -5.46 -4.63
C ASN A 13 9.74 -4.25 -5.15
N GLY A 14 9.17 -3.05 -5.15
CA GLY A 14 9.92 -1.84 -5.54
C GLY A 14 11.18 -1.64 -4.71
N LEU A 15 11.09 -1.85 -3.39
CA LEU A 15 12.23 -1.75 -2.48
C LEU A 15 13.23 -2.91 -2.70
N ARG A 16 12.72 -4.12 -2.93
CA ARG A 16 13.53 -5.29 -3.28
C ARG A 16 14.35 -5.04 -4.55
N ASP A 17 13.71 -4.55 -5.61
CA ASP A 17 14.34 -4.24 -6.89
C ASP A 17 15.41 -3.15 -6.74
N TYR A 18 15.13 -2.10 -5.96
CA TYR A 18 16.14 -1.08 -5.66
C TYR A 18 17.40 -1.66 -4.99
N ILE A 19 17.24 -2.61 -4.06
CA ILE A 19 18.37 -3.30 -3.43
C ILE A 19 19.17 -4.08 -4.47
N ARG A 20 18.50 -4.73 -5.43
CA ARG A 20 19.15 -5.45 -6.55
C ARG A 20 19.88 -4.48 -7.49
N GLU A 21 19.28 -3.35 -7.84
CA GLU A 21 19.89 -2.28 -8.65
C GLU A 21 21.17 -1.72 -7.99
N CYS A 22 21.24 -1.71 -6.66
CA CYS A 22 22.45 -1.35 -5.89
C CYS A 22 23.55 -2.43 -5.90
N GLY A 23 23.36 -3.53 -6.63
CA GLY A 23 24.33 -4.62 -6.75
C GLY A 23 24.34 -5.55 -5.54
N ARG A 24 23.23 -5.65 -4.79
CA ARG A 24 23.09 -6.59 -3.68
C ARG A 24 22.17 -7.74 -4.07
N GLY A 25 22.77 -8.89 -4.35
CA GLY A 25 22.05 -10.06 -4.84
C GLY A 25 21.24 -10.77 -3.77
N GLU A 26 20.55 -11.83 -4.15
CA GLU A 26 19.78 -12.69 -3.24
C GLU A 26 20.68 -13.38 -2.19
N GLU A 27 21.94 -13.67 -2.55
CA GLU A 27 22.94 -14.20 -1.64
C GLU A 27 23.33 -13.21 -0.54
N ASP A 28 23.31 -11.90 -0.83
CA ASP A 28 23.58 -10.86 0.17
C ASP A 28 22.35 -10.64 1.05
N TYR A 29 21.20 -10.41 0.41
CA TYR A 29 19.92 -10.11 1.05
C TYR A 29 18.79 -10.83 0.32
N PRO A 30 18.21 -11.89 0.89
CA PRO A 30 17.09 -12.61 0.29
C PRO A 30 15.83 -11.74 0.08
N CYS A 31 15.61 -10.75 0.95
CA CYS A 31 14.47 -9.82 0.92
C CYS A 31 13.10 -10.54 0.78
N PRO A 32 12.77 -11.50 1.66
CA PRO A 32 11.51 -12.25 1.56
C PRO A 32 10.30 -11.35 1.79
N GLU A 33 9.11 -11.85 1.44
CA GLU A 33 7.86 -11.20 1.83
C GLU A 33 7.82 -10.97 3.35
N PRO A 34 7.49 -9.75 3.81
CA PRO A 34 7.51 -9.42 5.23
C PRO A 34 6.35 -10.10 5.96
N THR A 35 6.62 -10.60 7.17
CA THR A 35 5.61 -11.16 8.08
C THR A 35 5.18 -10.19 9.17
N ALA A 36 5.80 -9.01 9.24
CA ALA A 36 5.45 -7.90 10.10
C ALA A 36 5.42 -6.60 9.29
N TYR A 37 4.54 -5.67 9.65
CA TYR A 37 4.41 -4.38 8.96
C TYR A 37 5.68 -3.52 9.10
N ASP A 38 6.33 -3.57 10.27
CA ASP A 38 7.64 -2.96 10.46
C ASP A 38 8.71 -3.81 9.75
N PHE A 39 9.20 -3.29 8.62
CA PHE A 39 10.22 -3.90 7.78
C PHE A 39 11.52 -4.25 8.53
N THR A 40 11.83 -3.56 9.63
CA THR A 40 13.01 -3.89 10.43
C THR A 40 12.87 -5.22 11.16
N LEU A 41 11.63 -5.71 11.35
CA LEU A 41 11.36 -7.02 11.95
C LEU A 41 11.40 -8.16 10.92
N ALA A 42 11.42 -7.85 9.62
CA ALA A 42 11.59 -8.84 8.57
C ALA A 42 13.06 -9.23 8.42
N GLY A 43 13.38 -10.51 8.62
CA GLY A 43 14.73 -11.04 8.40
C GLY A 43 15.10 -11.11 6.91
N GLY A 44 16.39 -11.04 6.60
CA GLY A 44 16.90 -11.18 5.22
C GLY A 44 16.91 -9.89 4.40
N TRP A 45 16.62 -8.75 5.02
CA TRP A 45 16.73 -7.42 4.43
C TRP A 45 18.02 -6.72 4.93
N PRO A 46 18.58 -5.77 4.17
CA PRO A 46 19.82 -5.07 4.57
C PRO A 46 19.68 -4.20 5.84
N PHE A 47 18.46 -4.05 6.34
CA PHE A 47 18.09 -3.25 7.51
C PHE A 47 17.38 -4.07 8.59
N SER A 48 17.42 -5.41 8.50
CA SER A 48 16.86 -6.28 9.54
C SER A 48 17.46 -5.93 10.91
N GLY A 49 16.60 -5.57 11.87
CA GLY A 49 16.97 -5.16 13.21
C GLY A 49 17.53 -3.74 13.34
N ASP A 50 17.58 -2.93 12.27
CA ASP A 50 18.15 -1.59 12.28
C ASP A 50 17.28 -0.55 11.56
N ALA A 51 16.52 0.21 12.35
CA ALA A 51 15.67 1.29 11.86
C ALA A 51 16.43 2.45 11.19
N LYS A 52 17.70 2.69 11.57
CA LYS A 52 18.52 3.72 10.91
C LYS A 52 18.95 3.23 9.54
N ALA A 53 19.33 1.95 9.42
CA ALA A 53 19.61 1.34 8.13
C ALA A 53 18.36 1.36 7.23
N PHE A 54 17.17 1.07 7.77
CA PHE A 54 15.93 1.15 7.00
C PHE A 54 15.71 2.57 6.46
N THR A 55 15.83 3.57 7.33
CA THR A 55 15.67 4.98 6.96
C THR A 55 16.67 5.37 5.86
N TRP A 56 17.93 4.93 5.98
CA TRP A 56 18.96 5.21 4.99
C TRP A 56 18.66 4.58 3.62
N TRP A 57 18.30 3.30 3.58
CA TRP A 57 17.95 2.59 2.35
C TRP A 57 16.70 3.19 1.69
N HIS A 58 15.64 3.41 2.48
CA HIS A 58 14.39 4.00 2.00
C HIS A 58 14.62 5.39 1.39
N THR A 59 15.34 6.27 2.10
CA THR A 59 15.62 7.63 1.63
C THR A 59 16.32 7.63 0.28
N ARG A 60 17.27 6.71 0.08
CA ARG A 60 17.98 6.59 -1.20
C ARG A 60 17.08 6.02 -2.30
N ALA A 61 16.30 4.98 -1.99
CA ALA A 61 15.33 4.41 -2.92
C ALA A 61 14.34 5.48 -3.42
N VAL A 62 13.79 6.28 -2.50
CA VAL A 62 12.90 7.39 -2.82
C VAL A 62 13.60 8.46 -3.67
N ALA A 63 14.83 8.84 -3.32
CA ALA A 63 15.63 9.79 -4.10
C ALA A 63 15.90 9.29 -5.53
N ASP A 64 16.04 7.97 -5.71
CA ASP A 64 16.26 7.30 -6.99
C ASP A 64 14.94 6.88 -7.68
N GLY A 65 13.80 7.33 -7.17
CA GLY A 65 12.49 7.25 -7.84
C GLY A 65 11.66 6.01 -7.51
N LEU A 66 11.86 5.36 -6.35
CA LEU A 66 11.10 4.18 -5.89
C LEU A 66 9.60 4.26 -6.20
N TYR A 67 8.91 5.31 -5.72
CA TYR A 67 7.46 5.47 -5.89
C TYR A 67 7.02 5.54 -7.36
N SER A 68 7.88 6.01 -8.25
CA SER A 68 7.58 6.07 -9.67
C SER A 68 7.77 4.72 -10.38
N LYS A 69 8.54 3.80 -9.79
CA LYS A 69 8.90 2.48 -10.32
C LYS A 69 8.06 1.33 -9.76
N GLU A 70 7.27 1.56 -8.71
CA GLU A 70 6.37 0.55 -8.16
C GLU A 70 5.40 0.04 -9.23
N GLU A 71 5.19 -1.27 -9.25
CA GLU A 71 4.20 -1.89 -10.14
C GLU A 71 2.83 -1.88 -9.45
N PRO A 72 1.74 -1.56 -10.16
CA PRO A 72 0.40 -1.74 -9.62
C PRO A 72 0.12 -3.23 -9.37
N TYR A 73 -0.56 -3.56 -8.28
CA TYR A 73 -1.07 -4.92 -8.10
C TYR A 73 -2.05 -5.29 -9.22
N GLU A 74 -1.99 -6.55 -9.66
CA GLU A 74 -2.80 -7.06 -10.75
C GLU A 74 -4.31 -6.81 -10.50
N GLY A 75 -4.96 -6.16 -11.47
CA GLY A 75 -6.38 -5.84 -11.43
C GLY A 75 -6.77 -4.68 -10.51
N ALA A 76 -5.83 -4.03 -9.80
CA ALA A 76 -6.12 -2.90 -8.92
C ALA A 76 -6.74 -1.73 -9.68
N VAL A 77 -6.15 -1.36 -10.83
CA VAL A 77 -6.64 -0.28 -11.70
C VAL A 77 -8.08 -0.57 -12.16
N ASP A 78 -8.32 -1.76 -12.70
CA ASP A 78 -9.64 -2.15 -13.22
C ASP A 78 -10.70 -2.19 -12.12
N ALA A 79 -10.38 -2.76 -10.95
CA ALA A 79 -11.32 -2.86 -9.84
C ALA A 79 -11.71 -1.49 -9.28
N LEU A 80 -10.75 -0.58 -9.10
CA LEU A 80 -11.04 0.76 -8.60
C LEU A 80 -11.77 1.62 -9.62
N ASN A 81 -11.40 1.53 -10.90
CA ASN A 81 -12.13 2.21 -11.96
C ASN A 81 -13.57 1.68 -12.08
N GLN A 82 -13.80 0.38 -11.92
CA GLN A 82 -15.15 -0.19 -11.87
C GLN A 82 -15.97 0.35 -10.69
N LEU A 83 -15.36 0.52 -9.51
CA LEU A 83 -16.04 1.16 -8.38
C LEU A 83 -16.37 2.62 -8.68
N HIS A 84 -15.43 3.37 -9.26
CA HIS A 84 -15.64 4.75 -9.68
C HIS A 84 -16.80 4.87 -10.69
N ASP A 85 -16.79 4.05 -11.75
CA ASP A 85 -17.88 3.98 -12.75
C ASP A 85 -19.23 3.59 -12.14
N ALA A 86 -19.22 2.78 -11.08
CA ALA A 86 -20.43 2.41 -10.35
C ALA A 86 -20.95 3.55 -9.44
N GLY A 87 -20.26 4.70 -9.37
CA GLY A 87 -20.65 5.88 -8.61
C GLY A 87 -20.06 5.96 -7.20
N TRP A 88 -19.03 5.20 -6.89
CA TRP A 88 -18.30 5.36 -5.63
C TRP A 88 -17.40 6.60 -5.69
N ASN A 89 -17.35 7.36 -4.60
CA ASN A 89 -16.38 8.44 -4.41
C ASN A 89 -15.04 7.84 -3.95
N VAL A 90 -14.05 7.79 -4.85
CA VAL A 90 -12.76 7.13 -4.60
C VAL A 90 -11.73 8.16 -4.16
N ILE A 91 -11.30 8.05 -2.90
CA ILE A 91 -10.22 8.87 -2.33
C ILE A 91 -8.97 8.01 -2.16
N MET A 92 -7.91 8.34 -2.88
CA MET A 92 -6.59 7.73 -2.70
C MET A 92 -5.90 8.36 -1.49
N ALA A 93 -5.31 7.55 -0.63
CA ALA A 93 -4.70 8.01 0.60
C ALA A 93 -3.33 7.37 0.84
N THR A 94 -2.39 8.14 1.39
CA THR A 94 -1.10 7.62 1.84
C THR A 94 -0.64 8.37 3.09
N SER A 95 0.41 7.91 3.73
CA SER A 95 1.07 8.59 4.85
C SER A 95 2.56 8.86 4.57
N ARG A 96 2.97 8.87 3.29
CA ARG A 96 4.34 9.17 2.83
C ARG A 96 4.71 10.63 3.13
N ALA A 97 5.46 10.88 4.21
CA ALA A 97 5.93 12.22 4.56
C ALA A 97 6.99 12.78 3.58
N ASP A 98 7.64 11.89 2.84
CA ASP A 98 8.72 12.15 1.90
C ASP A 98 8.27 12.20 0.42
N ASP A 99 6.97 12.06 0.14
CA ASP A 99 6.38 12.31 -1.18
C ASP A 99 6.08 13.80 -1.44
N TRP A 100 7.00 14.69 -1.07
CA TRP A 100 6.82 16.15 -1.15
C TRP A 100 6.78 16.67 -2.59
N ARG A 101 7.21 15.86 -3.57
CA ARG A 101 7.14 16.21 -5.00
C ARG A 101 5.83 15.77 -5.64
N GLY A 102 4.97 15.02 -4.97
CA GLY A 102 3.74 14.47 -5.54
C GLY A 102 3.99 13.39 -6.60
N GLU A 103 5.02 12.56 -6.40
CA GLU A 103 5.33 11.42 -7.26
C GLU A 103 4.20 10.39 -7.22
N SER A 104 3.62 10.11 -6.06
CA SER A 104 2.55 9.11 -5.95
C SER A 104 1.32 9.53 -6.75
N GLN A 105 0.93 10.81 -6.70
CA GLN A 105 -0.20 11.31 -7.50
C GLN A 105 0.07 11.25 -9.00
N ARG A 106 1.31 11.53 -9.43
CA ARG A 106 1.71 11.33 -10.85
C ARG A 106 1.67 9.86 -11.23
N TRP A 107 2.15 8.97 -10.36
CA TRP A 107 2.10 7.54 -10.57
C TRP A 107 0.67 7.04 -10.73
N LEU A 108 -0.26 7.51 -9.90
CA LEU A 108 -1.69 7.19 -10.02
C LEU A 108 -2.25 7.56 -11.40
N HIS A 109 -2.00 8.78 -11.86
CA HIS A 109 -2.47 9.24 -13.17
C HIS A 109 -1.80 8.48 -14.33
N ARG A 110 -0.50 8.21 -14.25
CA ARG A 110 0.23 7.45 -15.30
C ARG A 110 -0.28 6.03 -15.44
N ASN A 111 -0.70 5.41 -14.34
CA ASN A 111 -1.25 4.05 -14.34
C ASN A 111 -2.76 3.99 -14.60
N GLY A 112 -3.41 5.14 -14.83
CA GLY A 112 -4.81 5.18 -15.27
C GLY A 112 -5.85 5.00 -14.16
N PHE A 113 -5.47 5.22 -12.89
CA PHE A 113 -6.44 5.23 -11.79
C PHE A 113 -7.38 6.44 -11.90
N GLN A 114 -8.68 6.20 -11.79
CA GLN A 114 -9.72 7.22 -11.64
C GLN A 114 -10.03 7.40 -10.16
N PHE A 115 -9.95 8.64 -9.69
CA PHE A 115 -10.19 9.00 -8.29
C PHE A 115 -10.62 10.45 -8.17
N ASP A 116 -11.38 10.74 -7.13
CA ASP A 116 -12.03 12.03 -6.88
C ASP A 116 -11.25 12.91 -5.89
N GLY A 117 -10.35 12.30 -5.11
CA GLY A 117 -9.52 13.02 -4.17
C GLY A 117 -8.25 12.28 -3.77
N TYR A 118 -7.28 13.05 -3.28
CA TYR A 118 -6.00 12.56 -2.80
C TYR A 118 -5.73 13.11 -1.41
N TYR A 119 -5.38 12.25 -0.46
CA TYR A 119 -5.10 12.63 0.92
C TYR A 119 -3.76 12.05 1.38
N ASN A 120 -2.82 12.92 1.75
CA ASN A 120 -1.57 12.49 2.36
C ASN A 120 -1.54 12.94 3.82
N GLY A 121 -1.61 11.98 4.75
CA GLY A 121 -1.61 12.27 6.18
C GLY A 121 -2.11 11.12 7.02
N ASP A 122 -2.50 11.43 8.25
CA ASP A 122 -3.12 10.46 9.16
C ASP A 122 -4.54 10.13 8.67
N LYS A 123 -4.67 8.94 8.07
CA LYS A 123 -5.93 8.41 7.55
C LYS A 123 -7.00 8.32 8.63
N THR A 124 -6.61 8.09 9.89
CA THR A 124 -7.55 7.95 11.00
C THR A 124 -8.30 9.24 11.30
N LEU A 125 -7.86 10.40 10.80
CA LEU A 125 -8.62 11.64 10.95
C LEU A 125 -9.88 11.72 10.07
N LEU A 126 -10.02 10.80 9.12
CA LEU A 126 -11.16 10.69 8.22
C LEU A 126 -12.10 9.57 8.65
N THR A 127 -13.34 9.62 8.19
CA THR A 127 -14.38 8.61 8.45
C THR A 127 -15.07 8.23 7.14
N PRO A 128 -14.38 7.51 6.23
CA PRO A 128 -15.01 7.03 5.00
C PRO A 128 -16.01 5.91 5.31
N ASP A 129 -16.92 5.62 4.38
CA ASP A 129 -17.79 4.43 4.50
C ASP A 129 -16.98 3.13 4.41
N VAL A 130 -15.94 3.13 3.55
CA VAL A 130 -15.04 2.00 3.32
C VAL A 130 -13.58 2.45 3.38
N LEU A 131 -12.74 1.69 4.07
CA LEU A 131 -11.28 1.75 3.98
C LEU A 131 -10.75 0.46 3.33
N ILE A 132 -9.84 0.61 2.36
CA ILE A 132 -8.99 -0.47 1.86
C ILE A 132 -7.53 -0.09 2.17
N ASP A 133 -6.85 -0.86 3.02
CA ASP A 133 -5.52 -0.54 3.54
C ASP A 133 -4.81 -1.85 3.94
N ASP A 134 -3.50 -1.84 4.09
CA ASP A 134 -2.73 -3.02 4.53
C ASP A 134 -2.23 -2.90 5.98
N ARG A 135 -2.23 -1.70 6.57
CA ARG A 135 -1.59 -1.41 7.84
C ARG A 135 -2.45 -1.83 9.03
N PRO A 136 -2.04 -2.84 9.85
CA PRO A 136 -2.88 -3.39 10.91
C PRO A 136 -3.45 -2.36 11.89
N VAL A 137 -2.62 -1.41 12.36
CA VAL A 137 -3.07 -0.38 13.32
C VAL A 137 -4.11 0.57 12.72
N THR A 138 -4.08 0.81 11.41
CA THR A 138 -5.07 1.64 10.71
C THR A 138 -6.37 0.86 10.52
N LEU A 139 -6.29 -0.42 10.17
CA LEU A 139 -7.43 -1.33 10.06
C LEU A 139 -8.20 -1.46 11.39
N GLU A 140 -7.47 -1.62 12.49
CA GLU A 140 -8.02 -1.67 13.85
C GLU A 140 -8.72 -0.35 14.23
N ALA A 141 -8.03 0.78 14.03
CA ALA A 141 -8.57 2.09 14.38
C ALA A 141 -9.84 2.44 13.59
N MET A 142 -9.92 2.05 12.32
CA MET A 142 -11.09 2.32 11.48
C MET A 142 -12.24 1.37 11.77
N THR A 143 -11.95 0.10 12.02
CA THR A 143 -12.96 -0.85 12.48
C THR A 143 -13.59 -0.38 13.79
N ALA A 144 -12.79 0.13 14.74
CA ALA A 144 -13.28 0.70 16.00
C ALA A 144 -14.21 1.92 15.80
N LYS A 145 -14.16 2.58 14.64
CA LYS A 145 -15.05 3.67 14.24
C LYS A 145 -16.31 3.21 13.49
N GLY A 146 -16.46 1.90 13.29
CA GLY A 146 -17.56 1.33 12.52
C GLY A 146 -17.41 1.46 11.00
N VAL A 147 -16.21 1.80 10.50
CA VAL A 147 -15.91 1.83 9.07
C VAL A 147 -15.85 0.40 8.52
N THR A 148 -16.39 0.15 7.33
CA THR A 148 -16.18 -1.12 6.63
C THR A 148 -14.73 -1.20 6.16
N VAL A 149 -13.99 -2.20 6.64
CA VAL A 149 -12.56 -2.35 6.35
C VAL A 149 -12.33 -3.57 5.46
N LEU A 150 -11.58 -3.39 4.38
CA LEU A 150 -11.03 -4.45 3.55
C LEU A 150 -9.50 -4.36 3.57
N HIS A 151 -8.81 -5.50 3.43
CA HIS A 151 -7.35 -5.51 3.32
C HIS A 151 -6.87 -6.62 2.39
N PRO A 152 -5.72 -6.44 1.71
CA PRO A 152 -5.08 -7.50 0.95
C PRO A 152 -4.60 -8.63 1.86
N ASP A 153 -4.34 -9.80 1.27
CA ASP A 153 -3.82 -10.99 1.95
C ASP A 153 -2.30 -10.92 2.15
N HIS A 154 -1.85 -9.97 2.99
CA HIS A 154 -0.47 -9.93 3.46
C HIS A 154 -0.33 -10.64 4.80
N ALA A 155 0.78 -11.37 4.98
CA ALA A 155 1.02 -12.15 6.20
C ALA A 155 0.96 -11.28 7.48
N TYR A 156 1.40 -10.03 7.41
CA TYR A 156 1.40 -9.12 8.57
C TYR A 156 0.04 -8.55 8.95
N CYS A 157 -0.96 -8.61 8.06
CA CYS A 157 -2.31 -8.12 8.34
C CYS A 157 -3.38 -9.22 8.29
N ALA A 158 -3.00 -10.49 8.08
CA ALA A 158 -3.94 -11.61 8.04
C ALA A 158 -4.80 -11.79 9.31
N ALA A 159 -4.30 -11.33 10.46
CA ALA A 159 -5.04 -11.36 11.74
C ALA A 159 -5.74 -10.04 12.08
N ALA A 160 -5.62 -9.01 11.22
CA ALA A 160 -6.26 -7.72 11.43
C ALA A 160 -7.79 -7.82 11.22
N PRO A 161 -8.57 -6.89 11.80
CA PRO A 161 -10.01 -6.87 11.56
C PRO A 161 -10.35 -6.39 10.15
N GLY A 162 -11.55 -6.76 9.70
CA GLY A 162 -12.06 -6.43 8.37
C GLY A 162 -12.18 -7.66 7.48
N GLN A 163 -12.48 -7.43 6.22
CA GLN A 163 -12.61 -8.48 5.22
C GLN A 163 -11.37 -8.54 4.33
N MET A 164 -10.63 -9.65 4.43
CA MET A 164 -9.50 -9.94 3.56
C MET A 164 -9.95 -10.20 2.11
N PHE A 165 -9.16 -9.76 1.13
CA PHE A 165 -9.29 -10.17 -0.27
C PHE A 165 -7.95 -10.66 -0.84
N HIS A 166 -8.01 -11.71 -1.66
CA HIS A 166 -6.81 -12.29 -2.30
C HIS A 166 -6.50 -11.69 -3.68
N ARG A 167 -7.48 -11.00 -4.29
CA ARG A 167 -7.34 -10.40 -5.62
C ARG A 167 -8.25 -9.19 -5.76
N TRP A 168 -7.77 -8.17 -6.43
CA TRP A 168 -8.51 -6.92 -6.63
C TRP A 168 -9.85 -7.12 -7.36
N ALA A 169 -9.93 -8.07 -8.30
CA ALA A 169 -11.17 -8.42 -8.98
C ALA A 169 -12.32 -8.86 -8.06
N ALA A 170 -12.04 -9.25 -6.81
CA ALA A 170 -13.07 -9.59 -5.83
C ALA A 170 -13.67 -8.35 -5.14
N VAL A 171 -12.93 -7.24 -5.05
CA VAL A 171 -13.32 -6.07 -4.26
C VAL A 171 -14.65 -5.46 -4.73
N PRO A 172 -14.90 -5.24 -6.03
CA PRO A 172 -16.19 -4.70 -6.49
C PRO A 172 -17.38 -5.62 -6.17
N LEU A 173 -17.16 -6.95 -6.13
CA LEU A 173 -18.20 -7.92 -5.78
C LEU A 173 -18.51 -7.88 -4.28
N ILE A 174 -17.47 -7.74 -3.45
CA ILE A 174 -17.62 -7.58 -2.00
C ILE A 174 -18.44 -6.32 -1.69
N LEU A 175 -18.06 -5.19 -2.28
CA LEU A 175 -18.71 -3.89 -2.03
C LEU A 175 -20.07 -3.74 -2.73
N GLY A 176 -20.28 -4.43 -3.85
CA GLY A 176 -21.58 -4.47 -4.54
C GLY A 176 -22.70 -5.09 -3.71
N GLY A 177 -22.37 -5.95 -2.74
CA GLY A 177 -23.32 -6.52 -1.77
C GLY A 177 -23.64 -5.61 -0.57
N VAL A 178 -22.98 -4.45 -0.45
CA VAL A 178 -23.11 -3.51 0.68
C VAL A 178 -24.06 -2.35 0.37
N ARG A 179 -24.66 -2.30 -0.84
CA ARG A 179 -25.64 -1.29 -1.25
C ARG A 179 -27.07 -1.60 -0.82
#